data_AF-A0A4Q5QBG9-F1
#
_entry.id   AF-A0A4Q5QBG9-F1
#
_cell.length_a   1.000
_cell.length_b   1.000
_cell.length_c   1.000
_cell.angle_alpha   90.00
_cell.angle_beta   90.00
_cell.angle_gamma   90.00
#
_symmetry.space_group_name_H-M   'P 1'
#
loop_
_entity.id
_entity.type
_entity.pdbx_description
1 polymer ?
#
loop_
_entity_poly.entity_id
_entity_poly.type
_entity_poly.pdbx_seq_one_letter_code
_entity_poly.pdbx_strand_id
1 'polypeptide(L)'
;MSVSTLATAASQLGTTITNIASQVDNHATLSSDAHTLAEASSGAIAGMCDRATQIGDMTSVITDVAKKTSLLALNATIEAARAGEAGRGFAVVAAEVKSLSVHTETTAGEVSSHVENIFAQVKVATDAVRKTVSSIDGVAAIASSIAGSIVEQRNATIEIGQAAEVVAGHVSDVRDQVTSFAESADATGALTEEVSATSRRVSSQTDTLQRVTAAFLEELRCA
;
A
#
# COMPACT_ATOMS: atom_id res chain seq x y z
N MET A 1 16.93 -26.09 13.65
CA MET A 1 15.70 -25.34 13.96
C MET A 1 14.83 -26.22 14.83
N SER A 2 14.37 -25.75 15.99
CA SER A 2 13.45 -26.52 16.83
C SER A 2 12.01 -26.20 16.43
N VAL A 3 11.08 -27.12 16.63
CA VAL A 3 9.66 -26.88 16.33
C VAL A 3 9.11 -25.65 17.08
N SER A 4 9.60 -25.39 18.30
CA SER A 4 9.24 -24.17 19.05
C SER A 4 9.67 -22.87 18.35
N THR A 5 10.79 -22.87 17.61
CA THR A 5 11.22 -21.70 16.84
C THR A 5 10.30 -21.43 15.66
N LEU A 6 9.71 -22.47 15.05
CA LEU A 6 8.73 -22.32 13.97
C LEU A 6 7.39 -21.78 14.49
N ALA A 7 6.89 -22.30 15.62
CA ALA A 7 5.67 -21.79 16.25
C ALA A 7 5.82 -20.32 16.68
N THR A 8 6.98 -19.95 17.22
CA THR A 8 7.29 -18.56 17.58
C THR A 8 7.31 -17.66 16.35
N ALA A 9 7.93 -18.10 15.25
CA ALA A 9 7.96 -17.34 14.00
C ALA A 9 6.55 -17.16 13.40
N ALA A 10 5.70 -18.19 13.43
CA ALA A 10 4.31 -18.09 13.00
C ALA A 10 3.51 -17.10 13.86
N SER A 11 3.70 -17.12 15.19
CA SER A 11 3.07 -16.14 16.09
C SER A 11 3.52 -14.70 15.78
N GLN A 12 4.81 -14.48 15.54
CA GLN A 12 5.35 -13.17 15.14
C GLN A 12 4.81 -12.69 13.79
N LEU A 13 4.65 -13.60 12.82
CA LEU A 13 3.99 -13.30 11.54
C LEU A 13 2.54 -12.88 11.77
N GLY A 14 1.79 -13.56 12.64
CA GLY A 14 0.41 -13.19 12.98
C GLY A 14 0.29 -11.76 13.54
N THR A 15 1.20 -11.37 14.42
CA THR A 15 1.28 -9.98 14.94
C THR A 15 1.59 -8.99 13.82
N THR A 16 2.53 -9.33 12.94
CA THR A 16 2.93 -8.46 11.81
C THR A 16 1.78 -8.28 10.83
N ILE A 17 1.06 -9.35 10.49
CA ILE A 17 -0.13 -9.32 9.62
C ILE A 17 -1.21 -8.42 10.22
N THR A 18 -1.43 -8.48 11.54
CA THR A 18 -2.40 -7.62 12.23
C THR A 18 -2.01 -6.14 12.14
N ASN A 19 -0.72 -5.83 12.30
CA ASN A 19 -0.23 -4.46 12.15
C ASN A 19 -0.40 -3.94 10.71
N ILE A 20 -0.09 -4.77 9.71
CA ILE A 20 -0.28 -4.42 8.29
C ILE A 20 -1.77 -4.19 8.01
N ALA A 21 -2.67 -5.03 8.55
CA ALA A 21 -4.12 -4.86 8.39
C ALA A 21 -4.59 -3.50 8.93
N SER A 22 -4.12 -3.10 10.11
CA SER A 22 -4.43 -1.78 10.67
C SER A 22 -3.85 -0.64 9.83
N GLN A 23 -2.65 -0.79 9.28
CA GLN A 23 -2.08 0.21 8.36
C GLN A 23 -2.88 0.35 7.07
N VAL A 24 -3.38 -0.76 6.51
CA VAL A 24 -4.23 -0.74 5.31
C VAL A 24 -5.55 -0.02 5.57
N ASP A 25 -6.17 -0.25 6.73
CA ASP A 25 -7.41 0.43 7.13
C ASP A 25 -7.21 1.95 7.31
N ASN A 26 -6.10 2.34 7.96
CA ASN A 26 -5.70 3.75 8.07
C ASN A 26 -5.45 4.38 6.68
N HIS A 27 -4.82 3.64 5.76
CA HIS A 27 -4.62 4.10 4.39
C HIS A 27 -5.93 4.29 3.63
N ALA A 28 -6.92 3.41 3.82
CA ALA A 28 -8.24 3.56 3.22
C ALA A 28 -8.94 4.83 3.72
N THR A 29 -8.85 5.11 5.03
CA THR A 29 -9.39 6.34 5.62
C THR A 29 -8.71 7.59 5.04
N LEU A 30 -7.37 7.59 5.00
CA LEU A 30 -6.60 8.72 4.45
C LEU A 30 -6.92 8.97 2.96
N SER A 31 -7.11 7.92 2.17
CA SER A 31 -7.53 8.04 0.77
C SER A 31 -8.92 8.66 0.64
N SER A 32 -9.86 8.30 1.52
CA SER A 32 -11.20 8.91 1.57
C SER A 32 -11.15 10.40 1.91
N ASP A 33 -10.32 10.78 2.89
CA ASP A 33 -10.11 12.19 3.26
C ASP A 33 -9.48 12.97 2.11
N ALA A 34 -8.49 12.39 1.44
CA ALA A 34 -7.85 13.00 0.27
C ALA A 34 -8.84 13.18 -0.90
N HIS A 35 -9.76 12.24 -1.09
CA HIS A 35 -10.83 12.36 -2.10
C HIS A 35 -11.74 13.56 -1.79
N THR A 36 -12.20 13.68 -0.54
CA THR A 36 -13.02 14.80 -0.08
C THR A 36 -12.32 16.15 -0.29
N LEU A 37 -11.02 16.22 0.01
CA LEU A 37 -10.22 17.43 -0.19
C LEU A 37 -10.06 17.78 -1.68
N ALA A 38 -9.91 16.78 -2.54
CA ALA A 38 -9.83 16.97 -3.99
C ALA A 38 -11.17 17.48 -4.57
N GLU A 39 -12.30 16.96 -4.11
CA GLU A 39 -13.63 17.45 -4.48
C GLU A 39 -13.84 18.91 -4.06
N ALA A 40 -13.50 19.25 -2.81
CA ALA A 40 -13.58 20.62 -2.31
C ALA A 40 -12.70 21.57 -3.15
N SER A 41 -11.48 21.13 -3.51
CA SER A 41 -10.57 21.89 -4.39
C SER A 41 -11.17 22.09 -5.79
N SER A 42 -11.80 21.06 -6.36
CA SER A 42 -12.49 21.16 -7.65
C SER A 42 -13.64 22.16 -7.60
N GLY A 43 -14.41 22.17 -6.50
CA GLY A 43 -15.49 23.14 -6.29
C GLY A 43 -14.98 24.58 -6.20
N ALA A 44 -13.87 24.80 -5.49
CA ALA A 44 -13.23 26.12 -5.40
C ALA A 44 -12.72 26.60 -6.78
N ILE A 45 -12.15 25.71 -7.58
CA ILE A 45 -11.69 26.02 -8.94
C ILE A 45 -12.88 26.37 -9.85
N ALA A 46 -14.00 25.66 -9.75
CA ALA A 46 -15.22 25.99 -10.48
C ALA A 46 -15.72 27.40 -10.12
N GLY A 47 -15.76 27.75 -8.83
CA GLY A 47 -16.13 29.09 -8.39
C GLY A 47 -15.17 30.19 -8.87
N MET A 48 -13.89 29.88 -9.05
CA MET A 48 -12.92 30.79 -9.66
C MET A 48 -13.20 31.02 -11.15
N CYS A 49 -13.61 29.98 -11.88
CA CYS A 49 -14.03 30.07 -13.28
C CYS A 49 -15.24 30.99 -13.46
N ASP A 50 -16.24 30.85 -12.58
CA ASP A 50 -17.45 31.69 -12.61
C ASP A 50 -17.11 33.17 -12.37
N ARG A 51 -16.23 33.45 -11.40
CA ARG A 51 -15.76 34.82 -11.12
C ARG A 51 -14.97 35.41 -12.27
N ALA A 52 -14.08 34.63 -12.89
CA ALA A 52 -13.31 35.08 -14.05
C ALA A 52 -14.23 35.40 -15.24
N THR A 53 -15.28 34.60 -15.44
CA THR A 53 -16.33 34.86 -16.45
C THR A 53 -17.03 36.20 -16.20
N GLN A 54 -17.46 36.46 -14.97
CA GLN A 54 -18.09 37.73 -14.61
C GLN A 54 -17.16 38.93 -14.84
N ILE A 55 -15.86 38.81 -14.53
CA ILE A 55 -14.87 39.86 -14.81
C ILE A 55 -14.72 40.07 -16.32
N GLY A 56 -14.71 38.99 -17.12
CA GLY A 56 -14.68 39.08 -18.58
C GLY A 56 -15.88 39.85 -19.14
N ASP A 57 -17.09 39.54 -18.68
CA ASP A 57 -18.32 40.23 -19.09
C ASP A 57 -18.28 41.72 -18.72
N MET A 58 -17.85 42.05 -17.50
CA MET A 58 -17.70 43.45 -17.06
C MET A 58 -16.67 44.20 -17.92
N THR A 59 -15.53 43.57 -18.22
CA THR A 59 -14.47 44.17 -19.04
C THR A 59 -14.95 44.42 -20.48
N SER A 60 -15.79 43.54 -21.04
CA SER A 60 -16.43 43.76 -22.34
C SER A 60 -17.33 45.00 -22.32
N VAL A 61 -18.17 45.15 -21.30
CA VAL A 61 -19.06 46.32 -21.15
C VAL A 61 -18.24 47.61 -21.01
N ILE A 62 -17.17 47.60 -20.21
CA ILE A 62 -16.26 48.76 -20.05
C ILE A 62 -15.64 49.14 -21.40
N THR A 63 -15.18 48.15 -22.18
CA THR A 63 -14.62 48.38 -23.51
C THR A 63 -15.64 49.03 -24.44
N ASP A 64 -16.89 48.58 -24.43
CA ASP A 64 -17.97 49.17 -25.24
C ASP A 64 -18.32 50.59 -24.81
N VAL A 65 -18.33 50.87 -23.50
CA VAL A 65 -18.54 52.22 -22.96
C VAL A 65 -17.40 53.15 -23.36
N ALA A 66 -16.15 52.69 -23.27
CA ALA A 66 -14.98 53.46 -23.68
C ALA A 66 -15.03 53.82 -25.18
N LYS A 67 -15.38 52.87 -26.05
CA LYS A 67 -15.56 53.10 -27.49
C LYS A 67 -16.66 54.12 -27.78
N LYS A 68 -17.82 54.01 -27.14
CA LYS A 68 -18.93 54.98 -27.29
C LYS A 68 -18.52 56.37 -26.79
N THR A 69 -17.79 56.44 -25.68
CA THR A 69 -17.31 57.72 -25.11
C THR A 69 -16.28 58.37 -26.02
N SER A 70 -15.38 57.59 -26.62
CA SER A 70 -14.43 58.06 -27.63
C SER A 70 -15.12 58.64 -28.88
N LEU A 71 -16.20 57.98 -29.35
CA LEU A 71 -17.01 58.49 -30.46
C LEU A 71 -17.77 59.78 -30.10
N LEU A 72 -18.32 59.87 -28.89
CA LEU A 72 -18.96 61.10 -28.40
C LEU A 72 -17.96 62.26 -28.30
N ALA A 73 -16.76 62.00 -27.79
CA ALA A 73 -15.68 62.97 -27.69
C ALA A 73 -15.19 63.44 -29.08
N LEU A 74 -15.15 62.53 -30.06
CA LEU A 74 -14.87 62.86 -31.45
C LEU A 74 -15.93 63.81 -32.02
N ASN A 75 -17.21 63.51 -31.82
CA ASN A 75 -18.30 64.37 -32.26
C ASN A 75 -18.23 65.77 -31.60
N ALA A 76 -17.91 65.82 -30.30
CA ALA A 76 -17.71 67.07 -29.58
C ALA A 76 -16.51 67.88 -30.13
N THR A 77 -15.44 67.19 -30.53
CA THR A 77 -14.26 67.83 -31.16
C THR A 77 -14.64 68.46 -32.51
N ILE A 78 -15.46 67.77 -33.31
CA ILE A 78 -15.96 68.28 -34.60
C ILE A 78 -16.82 69.52 -34.38
N GLU A 79 -17.75 69.49 -33.43
CA GLU A 79 -18.64 70.62 -33.19
C GLU A 79 -17.91 71.82 -32.56
N ALA A 80 -16.91 71.57 -31.72
CA ALA A 80 -16.02 72.61 -31.20
C ALA A 80 -15.22 73.31 -32.31
N ALA A 81 -14.73 72.55 -33.30
CA ALA A 81 -14.07 73.12 -34.47
C ALA A 81 -15.04 73.97 -35.32
N ARG A 82 -16.30 73.53 -35.42
CA ARG A 82 -17.37 74.25 -36.14
C ARG A 82 -17.75 75.57 -35.48
N ALA A 83 -17.67 75.65 -34.16
CA ALA A 83 -17.91 76.88 -33.39
C ALA A 83 -16.75 77.90 -33.45
N GLY A 84 -15.61 77.54 -34.07
CA GLY A 84 -14.46 78.44 -34.25
C GLY A 84 -13.83 78.87 -32.92
N GLU A 85 -13.56 80.17 -32.75
CA GLU A 85 -12.94 80.74 -31.54
C GLU A 85 -13.77 80.47 -30.27
N ALA A 86 -15.10 80.48 -30.36
CA ALA A 86 -15.99 80.23 -29.23
C ALA A 86 -15.93 78.77 -28.72
N GLY A 87 -15.43 77.84 -29.54
CA GLY A 87 -15.33 76.41 -29.22
C GLY A 87 -14.01 75.97 -28.58
N ARG A 88 -13.00 76.86 -28.44
CA ARG A 88 -11.64 76.45 -28.00
C ARG A 88 -11.61 75.73 -26.65
N GLY A 89 -12.39 76.19 -25.66
CA GLY A 89 -12.48 75.53 -24.36
C GLY A 89 -13.14 74.14 -24.44
N PHE A 90 -14.17 74.00 -25.27
CA PHE A 90 -14.84 72.73 -25.53
C PHE A 90 -13.93 71.73 -26.27
N ALA A 91 -13.10 72.21 -27.19
CA ALA A 91 -12.15 71.38 -27.92
C ALA A 91 -11.11 70.72 -27.00
N VAL A 92 -10.62 71.45 -25.98
CA VAL A 92 -9.68 70.89 -24.98
C VAL A 92 -10.34 69.79 -24.16
N VAL A 93 -11.56 70.03 -23.66
CA VAL A 93 -12.30 69.02 -22.90
C VAL A 93 -12.59 67.79 -23.76
N ALA A 94 -13.00 67.96 -25.02
CA ALA A 94 -13.26 66.86 -25.93
C ALA A 94 -11.99 66.01 -26.20
N ALA A 95 -10.83 66.65 -26.35
CA ALA A 95 -9.56 65.94 -26.50
C ALA A 95 -9.18 65.15 -25.24
N GLU A 96 -9.37 65.71 -24.05
CA GLU A 96 -9.10 65.05 -22.77
C GLU A 96 -10.00 63.82 -22.58
N VAL A 97 -11.31 63.95 -22.86
CA VAL A 97 -12.26 62.84 -22.78
C VAL A 97 -11.91 61.74 -23.79
N LYS A 98 -11.48 62.10 -25.00
CA LYS A 98 -11.02 61.13 -26.00
C LYS A 98 -9.78 60.38 -25.52
N SER A 99 -8.79 61.09 -24.96
CA SER A 99 -7.59 60.50 -24.39
C SER A 99 -7.92 59.51 -23.27
N LEU A 100 -8.78 59.91 -22.32
CA LEU A 100 -9.22 59.08 -21.20
C LEU A 100 -9.98 57.82 -21.67
N SER A 101 -10.79 57.96 -22.73
CA SER A 101 -11.51 56.83 -23.33
C SER A 101 -10.56 55.81 -23.97
N VAL A 102 -9.55 56.26 -24.71
CA VAL A 102 -8.53 55.39 -25.31
C VAL A 102 -7.70 54.69 -24.23
N HIS A 103 -7.34 55.41 -23.17
CA HIS A 103 -6.64 54.82 -22.02
C HIS A 103 -7.50 53.72 -21.36
N THR A 104 -8.79 54.00 -21.15
CA THR A 104 -9.74 53.03 -20.59
C THR A 104 -9.87 51.77 -21.46
N GLU A 105 -9.96 51.93 -22.79
CA GLU A 105 -10.00 50.81 -23.73
C GLU A 105 -8.73 49.94 -23.65
N THR A 106 -7.56 50.58 -23.54
CA THR A 106 -6.27 49.90 -23.42
C THR A 106 -6.19 49.09 -22.12
N THR A 107 -6.54 49.70 -20.98
CA THR A 107 -6.55 49.02 -19.68
C THR A 107 -7.57 47.89 -19.64
N ALA A 108 -8.76 48.06 -20.23
CA ALA A 108 -9.73 46.99 -20.34
C ALA A 108 -9.17 45.81 -21.17
N GLY A 109 -8.42 46.08 -22.24
CA GLY A 109 -7.71 45.05 -23.00
C GLY A 109 -6.69 44.26 -22.17
N GLU A 110 -5.92 44.94 -21.32
CA GLU A 110 -4.98 44.31 -20.39
C GLU A 110 -5.69 43.41 -19.36
N VAL A 111 -6.82 43.87 -18.81
CA VAL A 111 -7.65 43.07 -17.89
C VAL A 111 -8.18 41.82 -18.59
N SER A 112 -8.67 41.93 -19.83
CA SER A 112 -9.12 40.76 -20.62
C SER A 112 -7.99 39.73 -20.81
N SER A 113 -6.78 40.18 -21.14
CA SER A 113 -5.61 39.29 -21.24
C SER A 113 -5.29 38.60 -19.91
N HIS A 114 -5.42 39.30 -18.77
CA HIS A 114 -5.28 38.67 -17.46
C HIS A 114 -6.35 37.62 -17.17
N VAL A 115 -7.60 37.87 -17.56
CA VAL A 115 -8.71 36.90 -17.43
C VAL A 115 -8.45 35.65 -18.26
N GLU A 116 -7.95 35.78 -19.50
CA GLU A 116 -7.56 34.64 -20.34
C GLU A 116 -6.46 33.79 -19.68
N ASN A 117 -5.46 34.44 -19.08
CA ASN A 117 -4.42 33.74 -18.33
C ASN A 117 -4.97 33.01 -17.09
N ILE A 118 -5.94 33.59 -16.39
CA ILE A 118 -6.64 32.94 -15.28
C ILE A 118 -7.36 31.68 -15.76
N PHE A 119 -8.08 31.72 -16.89
CA PHE A 119 -8.72 30.53 -17.46
C PHE A 119 -7.71 29.43 -17.81
N ALA A 120 -6.56 29.78 -18.38
CA ALA A 120 -5.51 28.82 -18.67
C ALA A 120 -5.00 28.13 -17.38
N GLN A 121 -4.79 28.90 -16.31
CA GLN A 121 -4.37 28.37 -15.00
C GLN A 121 -5.45 27.51 -14.33
N VAL A 122 -6.71 27.92 -14.40
CA VAL A 122 -7.88 27.15 -13.93
C VAL A 122 -7.92 25.77 -14.59
N LYS A 123 -7.69 25.71 -15.92
CA LYS A 123 -7.67 24.45 -16.67
C LYS A 123 -6.54 23.53 -16.18
N VAL A 124 -5.33 24.07 -16.02
CA VAL A 124 -4.18 23.31 -15.51
C VAL A 124 -4.45 22.78 -14.10
N ALA A 125 -5.03 23.61 -13.22
CA ALA A 125 -5.40 23.20 -11.87
C ALA A 125 -6.46 22.09 -11.88
N THR A 126 -7.48 22.20 -12.72
CA THR A 126 -8.53 21.18 -12.88
C THR A 126 -7.94 19.84 -13.34
N ASP A 127 -7.04 19.86 -14.33
CA ASP A 127 -6.37 18.65 -14.80
C ASP A 127 -5.46 18.03 -13.73
N ALA A 128 -4.79 18.84 -12.91
CA ALA A 128 -3.98 18.36 -11.79
C ALA A 128 -4.84 17.70 -10.70
N VAL A 129 -5.98 18.30 -10.34
CA VAL A 129 -6.94 17.72 -9.40
C VAL A 129 -7.47 16.38 -9.94
N ARG A 130 -7.85 16.32 -11.21
CA ARG A 130 -8.32 15.07 -11.84
C ARG A 130 -7.28 13.95 -11.80
N LYS A 131 -6.00 14.26 -12.07
CA LYS A 131 -4.90 13.29 -11.95
C LYS A 131 -4.69 12.83 -10.50
N THR A 132 -4.88 13.74 -9.55
CA THR A 132 -4.77 13.45 -8.11
C THR A 132 -5.88 12.47 -7.69
N VAL A 133 -7.13 12.72 -8.08
CA VAL A 133 -8.26 11.81 -7.84
C VAL A 133 -7.98 10.41 -8.42
N SER A 134 -7.55 10.33 -9.68
CA SER A 134 -7.20 9.05 -10.29
C SER A 134 -6.07 8.31 -9.57
N SER A 135 -5.12 9.03 -8.97
CA SER A 135 -4.04 8.42 -8.19
C SER A 135 -4.55 7.90 -6.85
N ILE A 136 -5.47 8.62 -6.19
CA ILE A 136 -6.13 8.20 -4.96
C ILE A 136 -6.95 6.93 -5.20
N ASP A 137 -7.70 6.86 -6.30
CA ASP A 137 -8.45 5.65 -6.68
C ASP A 137 -7.53 4.44 -6.88
N GLY A 138 -6.36 4.67 -7.51
CA GLY A 138 -5.33 3.66 -7.65
C GLY A 138 -4.80 3.14 -6.31
N VAL A 139 -4.56 4.05 -5.35
CA VAL A 139 -4.13 3.68 -3.99
C VAL A 139 -5.21 2.88 -3.27
N ALA A 140 -6.49 3.27 -3.40
CA ALA A 140 -7.61 2.55 -2.79
C ALA A 140 -7.74 1.11 -3.35
N ALA A 141 -7.58 0.95 -4.67
CA ALA A 141 -7.59 -0.38 -5.31
C ALA A 141 -6.44 -1.27 -4.82
N ILE A 142 -5.22 -0.71 -4.67
CA ILE A 142 -4.06 -1.43 -4.12
C ILE A 142 -4.33 -1.83 -2.66
N ALA A 143 -4.85 -0.92 -1.84
CA ALA A 143 -5.19 -1.21 -0.44
C ALA A 143 -6.21 -2.35 -0.33
N SER A 144 -7.24 -2.37 -1.18
CA SER A 144 -8.21 -3.48 -1.22
C SER A 144 -7.58 -4.80 -1.62
N SER A 145 -6.63 -4.80 -2.57
CA SER A 145 -5.90 -6.00 -2.98
C SER A 145 -5.04 -6.54 -1.84
N ILE A 146 -4.30 -5.65 -1.14
CA ILE A 146 -3.49 -6.01 0.02
C ILE A 146 -4.37 -6.59 1.14
N ALA A 147 -5.55 -6.00 1.39
CA ALA A 147 -6.49 -6.53 2.38
C ALA A 147 -6.91 -7.99 2.08
N GLY A 148 -7.12 -8.32 0.80
CA GLY A 148 -7.35 -9.70 0.37
C GLY A 148 -6.16 -10.62 0.67
N SER A 149 -4.95 -10.22 0.28
CA SER A 149 -3.73 -10.99 0.56
C SER A 149 -3.43 -11.18 2.05
N ILE A 150 -3.79 -10.20 2.90
CA ILE A 150 -3.66 -10.29 4.36
C ILE A 150 -4.49 -11.43 4.93
N VAL A 151 -5.72 -11.62 4.42
CA VAL A 151 -6.60 -12.72 4.85
C VAL A 151 -5.98 -14.07 4.49
N GLU A 152 -5.46 -14.20 3.27
CA GLU A 152 -4.77 -15.42 2.82
C GLU A 152 -3.52 -15.72 3.65
N GLN A 153 -2.67 -14.70 3.87
CA GLN A 153 -1.46 -14.84 4.69
C GLN A 153 -1.78 -15.21 6.15
N ARG A 154 -2.86 -14.67 6.71
CA ARG A 154 -3.31 -15.00 8.06
C ARG A 154 -3.67 -16.48 8.16
N ASN A 155 -4.42 -17.00 7.20
CA ASN A 155 -4.81 -18.42 7.16
C ASN A 155 -3.58 -19.32 7.03
N ALA A 156 -2.67 -19.01 6.10
CA ALA A 156 -1.42 -19.76 5.93
C ALA A 156 -0.57 -19.77 7.22
N THR A 157 -0.53 -18.64 7.94
CA THR A 157 0.21 -18.54 9.21
C THR A 157 -0.40 -19.43 10.31
N ILE A 158 -1.73 -19.51 10.38
CA ILE A 158 -2.44 -20.41 11.30
C ILE A 158 -2.13 -21.88 10.96
N GLU A 159 -2.18 -22.24 9.67
CA GLU A 159 -1.87 -23.59 9.20
C GLU A 159 -0.42 -23.99 9.53
N ILE A 160 0.54 -23.08 9.35
CA ILE A 160 1.94 -23.30 9.73
C ILE A 160 2.07 -23.54 11.23
N GLY A 161 1.35 -22.76 12.06
CA GLY A 161 1.34 -22.95 13.51
C GLY A 161 0.82 -24.33 13.91
N GLN A 162 -0.30 -24.75 13.33
CA GLN A 162 -0.89 -26.07 13.57
C GLN A 162 0.03 -27.21 13.09
N ALA A 163 0.62 -27.08 11.90
CA ALA A 163 1.57 -28.05 11.38
C ALA A 163 2.81 -28.18 12.29
N ALA A 164 3.30 -27.07 12.84
CA ALA A 164 4.38 -27.10 13.82
C ALA A 164 3.98 -27.90 15.06
N GLU A 165 2.80 -27.65 15.64
CA GLU A 165 2.32 -28.41 16.81
C GLU A 165 2.22 -29.92 16.55
N VAL A 166 1.70 -30.33 15.39
CA VAL A 166 1.64 -31.75 14.99
C VAL A 166 3.04 -32.36 14.90
N VAL A 167 3.98 -31.66 14.26
CA VAL A 167 5.37 -32.13 14.16
C VAL A 167 6.05 -32.22 15.52
N ALA A 168 5.78 -31.29 16.46
CA ALA A 168 6.27 -31.39 17.83
C ALA A 168 5.76 -32.65 18.52
N GLY A 169 4.48 -32.99 18.34
CA GLY A 169 3.89 -34.23 18.83
C GLY A 169 4.63 -35.46 18.30
N HIS A 170 4.79 -35.55 16.98
CA HIS A 170 5.52 -36.68 16.36
C HIS A 170 6.97 -36.79 16.83
N VAL A 171 7.67 -35.66 17.04
CA VAL A 171 9.04 -35.69 17.59
C VAL A 171 9.05 -36.22 19.02
N SER A 172 8.02 -35.92 19.82
CA SER A 172 7.86 -36.50 21.16
C SER A 172 7.60 -38.01 21.09
N ASP A 173 6.70 -38.44 20.22
CA ASP A 173 6.38 -39.87 20.05
C ASP A 173 7.61 -40.68 19.60
N VAL A 174 8.37 -40.16 18.64
CA VAL A 174 9.63 -40.77 18.19
C VAL A 174 10.65 -40.84 19.31
N ARG A 175 10.74 -39.81 20.16
CA ARG A 175 11.64 -39.82 21.32
C ARG A 175 11.27 -40.94 22.28
N ASP A 176 9.98 -41.10 22.60
CA ASP A 176 9.50 -42.16 23.49
C ASP A 176 9.73 -43.56 22.88
N GLN A 177 9.51 -43.72 21.58
CA GLN A 177 9.84 -44.94 20.85
C GLN A 177 11.33 -45.27 20.88
N VAL A 178 12.21 -44.28 20.72
CA VAL A 178 13.67 -44.47 20.81
C VAL A 178 14.08 -44.90 22.22
N THR A 179 13.48 -44.32 23.26
CA THR A 179 13.71 -44.74 24.65
C THR A 179 13.27 -46.20 24.87
N SER A 180 12.06 -46.57 24.45
CA SER A 180 11.57 -47.95 24.57
C SER A 180 12.40 -48.96 23.74
N PHE A 181 12.87 -48.54 22.56
CA PHE A 181 13.77 -49.33 21.73
C PHE A 181 15.11 -49.58 22.42
N ALA A 182 15.69 -48.57 23.07
CA ALA A 182 16.92 -48.71 23.83
C ALA A 182 16.75 -49.71 25.00
N GLU A 183 15.65 -49.63 25.75
CA GLU A 183 15.33 -50.58 26.83
C GLU A 183 15.19 -52.03 26.31
N SER A 184 14.54 -52.20 25.14
CA SER A 184 14.39 -53.51 24.49
C SER A 184 15.72 -54.08 24.00
N ALA A 185 16.60 -53.23 23.48
CA ALA A 185 17.95 -53.61 23.06
C ALA A 185 18.80 -54.06 24.25
N ASP A 186 18.74 -53.34 25.38
CA ASP A 186 19.42 -53.73 26.63
C ASP A 186 18.92 -55.09 27.16
N ALA A 187 17.59 -55.31 27.16
CA ALA A 187 17.01 -56.59 27.57
C ALA A 187 17.44 -57.75 26.65
N THR A 188 17.51 -57.51 25.35
CA THR A 188 18.00 -58.49 24.36
C THR A 188 19.48 -58.81 24.58
N GLY A 189 20.29 -57.80 24.91
CA GLY A 189 21.69 -57.97 25.29
C GLY A 189 21.84 -58.91 26.48
N ALA A 190 21.09 -58.65 27.56
CA ALA A 190 21.10 -59.49 28.76
C ALA A 190 20.67 -60.95 28.48
N LEU A 191 19.62 -61.16 27.69
CA LEU A 191 19.18 -62.51 27.28
C LEU A 191 20.26 -63.22 26.44
N THR A 192 20.96 -62.50 25.56
CA THR A 192 22.03 -63.07 24.74
C THR A 192 23.21 -63.52 25.60
N GLU A 193 23.54 -62.78 26.66
CA GLU A 193 24.54 -63.17 27.67
C GLU A 193 24.10 -64.43 28.43
N GLU A 194 22.84 -64.52 28.84
CA GLU A 194 22.27 -65.69 29.52
C GLU A 194 22.28 -66.94 28.64
N VAL A 195 21.87 -66.82 27.38
CA VAL A 195 21.90 -67.90 26.39
C VAL A 195 23.35 -68.34 26.12
N SER A 196 24.28 -67.41 26.04
CA SER A 196 25.71 -67.71 25.88
C SER A 196 26.28 -68.47 27.08
N ALA A 197 25.93 -68.05 28.31
CA ALA A 197 26.31 -68.73 29.53
C ALA A 197 25.73 -70.16 29.59
N THR A 198 24.46 -70.31 29.23
CA THR A 198 23.78 -71.61 29.19
C THR A 198 24.40 -72.54 28.14
N SER A 199 24.71 -72.02 26.95
CA SER A 199 25.37 -72.79 25.88
C SER A 199 26.74 -73.30 26.31
N ARG A 200 27.56 -72.47 26.99
CA ARG A 200 28.84 -72.89 27.57
C ARG A 200 28.65 -73.99 28.61
N ARG A 201 27.62 -73.89 29.45
CA ARG A 201 27.29 -74.88 30.48
C ARG A 201 26.88 -76.23 29.86
N VAL A 202 26.04 -76.20 28.82
CA VAL A 202 25.64 -77.40 28.06
C VAL A 202 26.83 -78.04 27.36
N SER A 203 27.71 -77.26 26.74
CA SER A 203 28.95 -77.77 26.13
C SER A 203 29.82 -78.50 27.15
N SER A 204 30.06 -77.87 28.32
CA SER A 204 30.85 -78.47 29.40
C SER A 204 30.22 -79.77 29.96
N GLN A 205 28.89 -79.82 30.08
CA GLN A 205 28.18 -81.04 30.48
C GLN A 205 28.32 -82.15 29.43
N THR A 206 28.24 -81.78 28.14
CA THR A 206 28.42 -82.72 27.02
C THR A 206 29.83 -83.30 27.01
N ASP A 207 30.86 -82.49 27.17
CA ASP A 207 32.25 -82.94 27.29
C ASP A 207 32.46 -83.87 28.49
N THR A 208 31.78 -83.58 29.60
CA THR A 208 31.83 -84.44 30.79
C THR A 208 31.15 -85.78 30.55
N LEU A 209 29.97 -85.81 29.93
CA LEU A 209 29.30 -87.05 29.54
C LEU A 209 30.14 -87.86 28.56
N GLN A 210 30.78 -87.23 27.57
CA GLN A 210 31.69 -87.91 26.65
C GLN A 210 32.88 -88.55 27.37
N ARG A 211 33.49 -87.85 28.33
CA ARG A 211 34.59 -88.42 29.15
C ARG A 211 34.11 -89.60 30.01
N VAL A 212 32.97 -89.46 30.68
CA VAL A 212 32.42 -90.53 31.55
C VAL A 212 32.04 -91.75 30.73
N THR A 213 31.40 -91.56 29.58
CA THR A 213 31.03 -92.67 28.68
C THR A 213 32.27 -93.35 28.09
N ALA A 214 33.31 -92.60 27.71
CA ALA A 214 34.58 -93.16 27.27
C ALA A 214 35.27 -94.00 28.36
N ALA A 215 35.36 -93.46 29.58
CA ALA A 215 35.95 -94.18 30.72
C ALA A 215 35.18 -95.46 31.06
N PHE A 216 33.84 -95.40 31.06
CA PHE A 216 32.99 -96.57 31.29
C PHE A 216 33.18 -97.66 30.22
N LEU A 217 33.28 -97.26 28.94
CA LEU A 217 33.57 -98.19 27.84
C LEU A 217 34.97 -98.80 27.94
N GLU A 218 35.94 -98.10 28.51
CA GLU A 218 37.30 -98.59 28.75
C GLU A 218 37.34 -99.59 29.91
N GLU A 219 36.65 -99.29 31.03
CA GLU A 219 36.47 -100.24 32.15
C GLU A 219 35.81 -101.55 31.68
N LEU A 220 34.76 -101.47 30.86
CA LEU A 220 34.09 -102.64 30.28
C LEU A 220 34.99 -103.48 29.36
N ARG A 221 36.03 -102.89 28.76
CA ARG A 221 37.00 -103.60 27.91
C ARG A 221 38.10 -104.28 28.71
N CYS A 222 38.36 -103.83 29.93
CA CYS A 222 39.37 -104.38 30.83
C CYS A 222 38.82 -105.43 31.81
N ALA A 223 37.50 -105.59 31.89
CA ALA A 223 36.78 -106.63 32.63
C ALA A 223 36.53 -107.88 31.76
#